data_AF-A0A0G2ACZ1-F1
#
_entry.id   AF-A0A0G2ACZ1-F1
#
_cell.length_a   1.000
_cell.length_b   1.000
_cell.length_c   1.000
_cell.angle_alpha   90.00
_cell.angle_beta   90.00
_cell.angle_gamma   90.00
#
_symmetry.space_group_name_H-M   'P 1'
#
loop_
_entity.id
_entity.type
_entity.pdbx_description
1 polymer ?
#
loop_
_entity_poly.entity_id
_entity_poly.type
_entity_poly.pdbx_seq_one_letter_code
_entity_poly.pdbx_strand_id
1 'polypeptide(L)'
;MVRDYLRMGIKPDVWKLEGLTKASEWKKLAKIVKAPMIVLGRGQSKAEVERWVVEAAKSGVVDGFAIGRTIFMGPLLDYTKKKCTRAQAVDRIAKNYLHFVNLWHKTAIK
;
A
#
# COMPACT_ATOMS: atom_id res chain seq x y z
N MET A 1 -10.40 7.42 14.50
CA MET A 1 -10.51 6.01 14.07
C MET A 1 -9.62 5.06 14.87
N VAL A 2 -8.29 5.01 14.67
CA VAL A 2 -7.41 4.02 15.37
C VAL A 2 -7.60 4.05 16.90
N ARG A 3 -7.58 5.25 17.50
CA ARG A 3 -7.81 5.41 18.94
C ARG A 3 -9.20 4.93 19.39
N ASP A 4 -10.20 5.01 18.53
CA ASP A 4 -11.58 4.66 18.87
C ASP A 4 -11.70 3.14 18.95
N TYR A 5 -11.14 2.43 17.97
CA TYR A 5 -11.04 0.97 18.00
C TYR A 5 -10.24 0.45 19.20
N LEU A 6 -9.11 1.10 19.53
CA LEU A 6 -8.34 0.74 20.73
C LEU A 6 -9.16 0.95 22.02
N ARG A 7 -9.94 2.03 22.12
CA ARG A 7 -10.85 2.27 23.27
C ARG A 7 -11.98 1.25 23.36
N MET A 8 -12.40 0.68 22.23
CA MET A 8 -13.35 -0.43 22.17
C MET A 8 -12.72 -1.79 22.53
N GLY A 9 -11.43 -1.82 22.89
CA GLY A 9 -10.73 -3.06 23.24
C GLY A 9 -10.31 -3.91 22.04
N ILE A 10 -10.44 -3.40 20.82
CA ILE A 10 -10.01 -4.11 19.61
C ILE A 10 -8.48 -4.09 19.54
N LYS A 11 -7.89 -5.28 19.38
CA LYS A 11 -6.44 -5.51 19.29
C LYS A 11 -6.13 -6.21 17.97
N PRO A 12 -5.94 -5.45 16.86
CA PRO A 12 -5.64 -6.07 15.58
C PRO A 12 -4.23 -6.64 15.55
N ASP A 13 -4.07 -7.80 14.92
CA ASP A 13 -2.76 -8.36 14.61
C ASP A 13 -2.04 -7.57 13.51
N VAL A 14 -2.79 -6.93 12.61
CA VAL A 14 -2.26 -6.05 11.56
C VAL A 14 -3.22 -4.90 11.32
N TRP A 15 -2.67 -3.69 11.18
CA TRP A 15 -3.40 -2.50 10.78
C TRP A 15 -3.19 -2.20 9.30
N LYS A 16 -4.24 -2.34 8.48
CA LYS A 16 -4.25 -1.87 7.10
C LYS A 16 -4.84 -0.47 7.02
N LEU A 17 -4.01 0.52 6.77
CA LEU A 17 -4.34 1.94 6.95
C LEU A 17 -4.22 2.72 5.65
N GLU A 18 -5.00 3.81 5.55
CA GLU A 18 -4.85 4.78 4.46
C GLU A 18 -3.45 5.42 4.49
N GLY A 19 -2.96 5.79 3.31
CA GLY A 19 -1.63 6.37 3.18
C GLY A 19 -1.56 7.76 3.79
N LEU A 20 -0.63 7.95 4.72
CA LEU A 20 -0.29 9.27 5.25
C LEU A 20 0.72 9.94 4.33
N THR A 21 0.68 11.27 4.27
CA THR A 21 1.49 12.05 3.31
C THR A 21 2.84 12.46 3.87
N LYS A 22 3.13 12.14 5.13
CA LYS A 22 4.41 12.45 5.79
C LYS A 22 4.88 11.28 6.64
N ALA A 23 6.15 10.90 6.49
CA ALA A 23 6.81 9.92 7.34
C ALA A 23 6.69 10.22 8.86
N SER A 24 6.64 11.49 9.25
CA SER A 24 6.48 11.90 10.64
C SER A 24 5.11 11.58 11.23
N GLU A 25 4.07 11.48 10.41
CA GLU A 25 2.73 11.10 10.86
C GLU A 25 2.65 9.60 11.18
N TRP A 26 3.31 8.77 10.37
CA TRP A 26 3.50 7.35 10.67
C TRP A 26 4.22 7.14 11.99
N LYS A 27 5.30 7.89 12.26
CA LYS A 27 6.02 7.84 13.54
C LYS A 27 5.14 8.26 14.72
N LYS A 28 4.25 9.24 14.56
CA LYS A 28 3.26 9.60 15.59
C LYS A 28 2.28 8.46 15.83
N LEU A 29 1.85 7.78 14.78
CA LEU A 29 0.91 6.66 14.87
C LEU A 29 1.52 5.43 15.56
N ALA A 30 2.79 5.11 15.29
CA ALA A 30 3.53 4.02 15.92
C ALA A 30 3.68 4.18 17.46
N LYS A 31 3.49 5.39 17.99
CA LYS A 31 3.44 5.59 19.45
C LYS A 31 2.24 4.91 20.09
N ILE A 32 1.12 4.82 19.36
CA ILE A 32 -0.16 4.27 19.85
C ILE A 32 -0.51 2.91 19.24
N VAL A 33 -0.06 2.60 18.03
CA VAL A 33 -0.25 1.31 17.37
C VAL A 33 0.93 0.39 17.71
N LYS A 34 0.64 -0.78 18.31
CA LYS A 34 1.65 -1.76 18.76
C LYS A 34 1.66 -3.06 17.95
N ALA A 35 1.00 -3.06 16.80
CA ALA A 35 0.96 -4.17 15.86
C ALA A 35 1.46 -3.69 14.48
N PRO A 36 1.89 -4.61 13.60
CA PRO A 36 2.32 -4.27 12.24
C PRO A 36 1.33 -3.37 11.50
N MET A 37 1.85 -2.41 10.75
CA MET A 37 1.09 -1.49 9.92
C MET A 37 1.41 -1.71 8.45
N ILE A 38 0.39 -1.71 7.59
CA ILE A 38 0.54 -1.77 6.14
C ILE A 38 -0.31 -0.71 5.44
N VAL A 39 0.18 -0.17 4.33
CA VAL A 39 -0.53 0.87 3.55
C VAL A 39 -1.46 0.25 2.51
N LEU A 40 -2.68 0.77 2.39
CA LEU A 40 -3.61 0.42 1.32
C LEU A 40 -3.54 1.39 0.13
N GLY A 41 -3.94 0.92 -1.07
CA GLY A 41 -3.95 1.76 -2.28
C GLY A 41 -5.28 2.49 -2.57
N ARG A 42 -6.39 2.11 -1.92
CA ARG A 42 -7.76 2.68 -2.07
C ARG A 42 -8.32 2.78 -3.51
N GLY A 43 -7.64 2.24 -4.52
CA GLY A 43 -7.98 2.48 -5.92
C GLY A 43 -7.60 3.89 -6.41
N GLN A 44 -6.69 4.56 -5.70
CA GLN A 44 -6.14 5.83 -6.11
C GLN A 44 -5.22 5.69 -7.33
N SER A 45 -4.88 6.85 -7.90
CA SER A 45 -3.88 6.95 -8.97
C SER A 45 -2.54 6.33 -8.55
N LYS A 46 -1.81 5.80 -9.53
CA LYS A 46 -0.47 5.23 -9.30
C LYS A 46 0.46 6.24 -8.59
N ALA A 47 0.49 7.49 -9.05
CA ALA A 47 1.32 8.55 -8.47
C ALA A 47 0.99 8.84 -7.00
N GLU A 48 -0.29 8.81 -6.63
CA GLU A 48 -0.69 9.02 -5.23
C GLU A 48 -0.28 7.86 -4.34
N VAL A 49 -0.49 6.62 -4.81
CA VAL A 49 -0.08 5.43 -4.08
C VAL A 49 1.45 5.34 -3.96
N GLU A 50 2.20 5.75 -4.98
CA GLU A 50 3.66 5.87 -4.91
C GLU A 50 4.11 6.82 -3.80
N ARG A 51 3.49 8.00 -3.70
CA ARG A 51 3.78 8.97 -2.62
C ARG A 51 3.54 8.35 -1.25
N TRP A 52 2.43 7.65 -1.06
CA TRP A 52 2.11 7.01 0.21
C TRP A 52 3.07 5.88 0.56
N VAL A 53 3.43 5.04 -0.42
CA VAL A 53 4.42 3.96 -0.24
C VAL A 53 5.77 4.53 0.16
N VAL A 54 6.20 5.61 -0.49
CA VAL A 54 7.47 6.27 -0.20
C VAL A 54 7.48 6.82 1.23
N GLU A 55 6.44 7.56 1.64
CA GLU A 55 6.40 8.17 2.97
C GLU A 55 6.23 7.15 4.10
N ALA A 56 5.53 6.04 3.83
CA ALA A 56 5.46 4.92 4.76
C ALA A 56 6.81 4.20 4.89
N ALA A 57 7.48 3.86 3.79
CA ALA A 57 8.78 3.21 3.82
C ALA A 57 9.85 4.07 4.51
N LYS A 58 9.89 5.38 4.23
CA LYS A 58 10.78 6.34 4.90
C LYS A 58 10.54 6.46 6.41
N SER A 59 9.34 6.12 6.88
CA SER A 59 9.01 6.26 8.30
C SER A 59 9.78 5.28 9.18
N GLY A 60 10.18 4.13 8.63
CA GLY A 60 10.83 3.04 9.36
C GLY A 60 9.92 2.32 10.37
N VAL A 61 8.62 2.62 10.39
CA VAL A 61 7.66 2.05 11.36
C VAL A 61 6.46 1.38 10.70
N VAL A 62 6.46 1.29 9.37
CA VAL A 62 5.42 0.61 8.58
C VAL A 62 6.05 -0.60 7.92
N ASP A 63 5.35 -1.73 7.95
CA ASP A 63 5.88 -3.06 7.64
C ASP A 63 5.63 -3.48 6.18
N GLY A 64 4.81 -2.74 5.44
CA GLY A 64 4.60 -3.00 4.02
C GLY A 64 3.40 -2.29 3.43
N PHE A 65 2.89 -2.89 2.34
CA PHE A 65 1.73 -2.39 1.62
C PHE A 65 0.84 -3.54 1.15
N ALA A 66 -0.45 -3.26 0.98
CA ALA A 66 -1.44 -4.13 0.38
C ALA A 66 -2.27 -3.35 -0.65
N ILE A 67 -1.70 -3.21 -1.84
CA ILE A 67 -2.26 -2.45 -2.97
C ILE A 67 -2.96 -3.42 -3.92
N GLY A 68 -4.21 -3.12 -4.29
CA GLY A 68 -5.02 -3.96 -5.16
C GLY A 68 -5.29 -3.29 -6.52
N ARG A 69 -6.43 -2.60 -6.63
CA ARG A 69 -6.95 -2.05 -7.90
C ARG A 69 -5.93 -1.25 -8.71
N THR A 70 -5.09 -0.45 -8.05
CA THR A 70 -4.02 0.33 -8.71
C THR A 70 -3.02 -0.56 -9.48
N ILE A 71 -2.82 -1.82 -9.05
CA ILE A 71 -1.94 -2.79 -9.71
C ILE A 71 -2.68 -3.51 -10.84
N PHE A 72 -3.86 -4.09 -10.54
CA PHE A 72 -4.48 -5.08 -11.44
C PHE A 72 -5.67 -4.59 -12.26
N MET A 73 -6.39 -3.53 -11.84
CA MET A 73 -7.69 -3.20 -12.43
C MET A 73 -7.58 -2.80 -13.90
N GLY A 74 -6.61 -1.95 -14.25
CA GLY A 74 -6.39 -1.52 -15.63
C GLY A 74 -6.12 -2.68 -16.60
N PRO A 75 -5.06 -3.48 -16.37
CA PRO A 75 -4.77 -4.65 -17.21
C PRO A 75 -5.92 -5.67 -17.26
N LEU A 76 -6.63 -5.88 -16.14
CA LEU A 76 -7.78 -6.77 -16.08
C LEU A 76 -8.93 -6.28 -16.95
N LEU A 77 -9.25 -4.98 -16.91
CA LEU A 77 -10.29 -4.37 -17.74
C LEU A 77 -9.93 -4.39 -19.23
N ASP A 78 -8.65 -4.21 -19.58
CA ASP A 78 -8.21 -4.32 -20.97
C ASP A 78 -8.39 -5.76 -21.49
N TYR A 79 -8.10 -6.75 -20.66
CA TYR A 79 -8.31 -8.15 -21.00
C TYR A 79 -9.80 -8.48 -21.21
N THR A 80 -10.68 -8.08 -20.28
CA THR A 80 -12.13 -8.35 -20.40
C THR A 80 -12.75 -7.65 -21.61
N LYS A 81 -12.19 -6.51 -22.02
CA LYS A 81 -12.57 -5.77 -23.23
C LYS A 81 -11.90 -6.29 -24.51
N LYS A 82 -11.20 -7.42 -24.45
CA LYS A 82 -10.45 -8.02 -25.58
C LYS A 82 -9.42 -7.06 -26.21
N LYS A 83 -8.89 -6.10 -25.44
CA LYS A 83 -7.85 -5.14 -25.88
C LYS A 83 -6.43 -5.67 -25.73
N CYS A 84 -6.25 -6.73 -24.94
CA CYS A 84 -4.97 -7.43 -24.79
C CYS A 84 -5.22 -8.93 -24.58
N THR A 85 -4.17 -9.73 -24.77
CA THR A 85 -4.20 -11.16 -24.45
C THR A 85 -4.10 -11.38 -22.94
N ARG A 86 -4.50 -12.58 -22.47
CA ARG A 86 -4.32 -12.98 -21.07
C ARG A 86 -2.85 -12.87 -20.62
N ALA A 87 -1.92 -13.28 -21.49
CA ALA A 87 -0.49 -13.22 -21.21
C ALA A 87 -0.01 -11.77 -21.02
N GLN A 88 -0.45 -10.85 -21.89
CA GLN A 88 -0.15 -9.43 -21.76
C GLN A 88 -0.73 -8.82 -20.48
N ALA A 89 -1.94 -9.21 -20.08
CA ALA A 89 -2.54 -8.76 -18.83
C ALA A 89 -1.75 -9.25 -17.60
N VAL A 90 -1.38 -10.53 -17.58
CA VAL A 90 -0.56 -11.11 -16.50
C VAL A 90 0.79 -10.41 -16.38
N ASP A 91 1.50 -10.21 -17.49
CA ASP A 91 2.79 -9.51 -17.53
C ASP A 91 2.67 -8.07 -16.98
N ARG A 92 1.64 -7.34 -17.39
CA ARG A 92 1.38 -5.98 -16.88
C ARG A 92 1.07 -5.96 -15.39
N ILE A 93 0.28 -6.91 -14.88
CA ILE A 93 -0.01 -7.03 -13.45
C ILE A 93 1.27 -7.32 -12.67
N ALA A 94 2.08 -8.26 -13.14
CA ALA A 94 3.35 -8.62 -12.51
C ALA A 94 4.33 -7.43 -12.48
N LYS A 95 4.49 -6.71 -13.60
CA LYS A 95 5.31 -5.49 -13.68
C LYS A 95 4.82 -4.41 -12.73
N ASN A 96 3.50 -4.18 -12.65
CA ASN A 96 2.92 -3.22 -11.73
C ASN A 96 3.15 -3.61 -10.26
N TYR A 97 3.05 -4.90 -9.93
CA TYR A 97 3.33 -5.38 -8.58
C TYR A 97 4.82 -5.21 -8.21
N LEU A 98 5.72 -5.68 -9.08
CA LEU A 98 7.17 -5.54 -8.90
C LEU A 98 7.60 -4.07 -8.79
N HIS A 99 6.94 -3.16 -9.50
CA HIS A 99 7.18 -1.73 -9.37
C HIS A 99 7.04 -1.25 -7.91
N PHE A 100 5.95 -1.63 -7.22
CA PHE A 100 5.75 -1.22 -5.83
C PHE A 100 6.67 -1.96 -4.85
N VAL A 101 6.99 -3.23 -5.12
CA VAL A 101 7.99 -3.99 -4.34
C VAL A 101 9.36 -3.30 -4.43
N ASN A 102 9.81 -2.98 -5.64
CA ASN A 102 11.09 -2.30 -5.87
C ASN A 102 11.09 -0.89 -5.26
N LEU A 103 9.99 -0.15 -5.38
CA LEU A 103 9.84 1.16 -4.77
C LEU A 103 9.96 1.09 -3.24
N TRP A 104 9.33 0.10 -2.61
CA TRP A 104 9.44 -0.14 -1.19
C TRP A 104 10.88 -0.42 -0.77
N HIS A 105 11.53 -1.42 -1.37
CA HIS A 105 12.90 -1.79 -1.02
C HIS A 105 13.93 -0.69 -1.28
N LYS A 106 13.72 0.13 -2.32
CA LYS A 106 14.59 1.29 -2.60
C LYS A 106 14.46 2.39 -1.55
N THR A 107 13.29 2.51 -0.93
CA THR A 107 12.95 3.63 -0.03
C THR A 107 13.08 3.27 1.44
N ALA A 108 12.83 2.02 1.80
CA ALA A 108 12.89 1.55 3.18
C ALA A 108 14.30 1.78 3.75
N ILE A 109 14.35 2.44 4.90
CA ILE A 109 15.60 2.63 5.64
C ILE A 109 16.01 1.27 6.20
N LYS A 110 17.25 0.84 5.96
CA LYS A 110 17.83 -0.36 6.57
C LYS A 110 18.13 -0.13 8.04
#